data_AF-A0A1A8KVI2-F1
#
_entry.id   AF-A0A1A8KVI2-F1
#
_cell.length_a   1.000
_cell.length_b   1.000
_cell.length_c   1.000
_cell.angle_alpha   90.00
_cell.angle_beta   90.00
_cell.angle_gamma   90.00
#
_symmetry.space_group_name_H-M   'P 1'
#
loop_
_entity.id
_entity.type
_entity.pdbx_description
1 polymer ?
#
loop_
_entity_poly.entity_id
_entity_poly.type
_entity_poly.pdbx_seq_one_letter_code
_entity_poly.pdbx_strand_id
1 'polypeptide(L)'
;GPSHGGLPGASSEKNRKTYPAVKICNYQGKARVVVQLVTALTPMPQLHAHSLVGKLCDKGICIAEMQSKDSSISFPNLGILHVTKKNVAKTLEERMVEAFRMGYSCGVAIHPEIDVLQGEVRIPRELSDHQRNIISIAAANQAKEMDLSVVRLMFTAFLPDSDGGFSRRLEPVVSEPIYDSKAPNASNLKIVRMDRTAGCVTGGEEVYLLCDKVQKDDIQVRFYEEDESGLTWEALGDFSPTDVHRQFAIVFKTPKYRDQNLQKPTSVFVQLKRKSDNETSEPKPFTYH
;
A
#
# COMPACT_ATOMS: atom_id res chain seq x y z
N GLY A 1 5.33 18.55 6.68
CA GLY A 1 5.22 19.26 5.39
C GLY A 1 4.13 18.62 4.54
N PRO A 2 3.61 19.28 3.51
CA PRO A 2 2.72 18.63 2.53
C PRO A 2 3.43 17.44 1.89
N SER A 3 2.67 16.40 1.50
CA SER A 3 3.21 15.16 0.93
C SER A 3 4.09 15.43 -0.30
N HIS A 4 5.20 14.70 -0.44
CA HIS A 4 6.20 14.86 -1.51
C HIS A 4 5.71 14.48 -2.93
N GLY A 5 4.42 14.21 -3.10
CA GLY A 5 3.77 13.80 -4.33
C GLY A 5 2.39 13.19 -4.05
N GLY A 6 1.55 13.10 -5.07
CA GLY A 6 0.28 12.38 -5.00
C GLY A 6 0.46 10.87 -5.22
N LEU A 7 -0.42 10.07 -4.62
CA LEU A 7 -0.52 8.64 -4.77
C LEU A 7 -0.78 8.29 -6.26
N PRO A 8 0.12 7.54 -6.90
CA PRO A 8 -0.07 7.12 -8.29
C PRO A 8 -1.09 5.98 -8.40
N GLY A 9 -1.67 5.81 -9.59
CA GLY A 9 -2.42 4.62 -9.95
C GLY A 9 -1.49 3.44 -10.28
N ALA A 10 -2.01 2.22 -10.20
CA ALA A 10 -1.23 0.99 -10.45
C ALA A 10 -0.61 0.93 -11.86
N SER A 11 -1.22 1.58 -12.85
CA SER A 11 -0.75 1.66 -14.24
C SER A 11 0.08 2.92 -14.54
N SER A 12 0.54 3.63 -13.51
CA SER A 12 1.24 4.90 -13.69
C SER A 12 2.69 4.67 -14.10
N GLU A 13 3.10 5.29 -15.20
CA GLU A 13 4.46 5.23 -15.74
C GLU A 13 5.12 6.61 -15.73
N LYS A 14 6.46 6.67 -15.91
CA LYS A 14 7.25 7.92 -15.86
C LYS A 14 6.68 9.01 -16.79
N ASN A 15 6.20 8.62 -17.97
CA ASN A 15 5.69 9.52 -19.00
C ASN A 15 4.15 9.53 -19.11
N ARG A 16 3.45 8.64 -18.39
CA ARG A 16 2.00 8.50 -18.42
C ARG A 16 1.49 8.29 -17.00
N LYS A 17 1.29 9.40 -16.29
CA LYS A 17 0.80 9.37 -14.92
C LYS A 17 -0.68 8.98 -14.88
N THR A 18 -1.00 7.95 -14.12
CA THR A 18 -2.38 7.59 -13.79
C THR A 18 -2.59 7.73 -12.29
N TYR A 19 -3.85 7.76 -11.86
CA TYR A 19 -4.24 7.99 -10.48
C TYR A 19 -5.32 6.99 -10.07
N PRO A 20 -5.54 6.76 -8.76
CA PRO A 20 -6.70 6.02 -8.29
C PRO A 20 -7.98 6.59 -8.93
N ALA A 21 -8.81 5.72 -9.47
CA ALA A 21 -10.04 6.09 -10.14
C ALA A 21 -11.12 5.05 -9.90
N VAL A 22 -12.37 5.50 -9.83
CA VAL A 22 -13.54 4.63 -9.69
C VAL A 22 -14.58 4.97 -10.74
N LYS A 23 -15.40 3.98 -11.10
CA LYS A 23 -16.51 4.11 -12.05
C LYS A 23 -17.81 3.69 -11.37
N ILE A 24 -18.85 4.51 -11.48
CA ILE A 24 -20.18 4.12 -11.04
C ILE A 24 -20.86 3.41 -12.21
N CYS A 25 -21.07 2.10 -12.08
CA CYS A 25 -21.74 1.29 -13.10
C CYS A 25 -23.26 1.45 -13.01
N ASN A 26 -23.94 1.32 -14.16
CA ASN A 26 -25.41 1.37 -14.27
C ASN A 26 -26.06 2.66 -13.75
N TYR A 27 -25.30 3.76 -13.70
CA TYR A 27 -25.79 5.07 -13.31
C TYR A 27 -25.15 6.14 -14.18
N GLN A 28 -25.96 7.10 -14.64
CA GLN A 28 -25.51 8.31 -15.32
C GLN A 28 -26.19 9.50 -14.64
N GLY A 29 -25.41 10.37 -14.04
CA GLY A 29 -25.94 11.46 -13.24
C GLY A 29 -24.90 12.01 -12.27
N LYS A 30 -25.32 12.99 -11.47
CA LYS A 30 -24.47 13.55 -10.42
C LYS A 30 -24.23 12.51 -9.34
N ALA A 31 -23.03 12.46 -8.78
CA ALA A 31 -22.75 11.64 -7.61
C ALA A 31 -21.68 12.30 -6.74
N ARG A 32 -21.69 12.01 -5.45
CA ARG A 32 -20.60 12.35 -4.53
C ARG A 32 -19.86 11.07 -4.15
N VAL A 33 -18.54 11.07 -4.26
CA VAL A 33 -17.70 9.97 -3.81
C VAL A 33 -16.85 10.43 -2.64
N VAL A 34 -16.98 9.72 -1.52
CA VAL A 34 -16.16 9.89 -0.33
C VAL A 34 -15.07 8.82 -0.33
N VAL A 35 -13.83 9.22 -0.06
CA VAL A 35 -12.69 8.32 0.08
C VAL A 35 -12.16 8.41 1.50
N GLN A 36 -11.98 7.25 2.14
CA GLN A 36 -11.47 7.12 3.51
C GLN A 36 -10.30 6.14 3.53
N LEU A 37 -9.34 6.35 4.44
CA LEU A 37 -8.34 5.32 4.75
C LEU A 37 -8.91 4.31 5.73
N VAL A 38 -8.76 3.04 5.39
CA VAL A 38 -9.14 1.89 6.22
C VAL A 38 -7.94 0.95 6.41
N THR A 39 -8.03 0.08 7.41
CA THR A 39 -7.05 -0.97 7.69
C THR A 39 -6.98 -1.99 6.55
N ALA A 40 -5.80 -2.61 6.37
CA ALA A 40 -5.57 -3.55 5.27
C ALA A 40 -5.71 -5.03 5.66
N LEU A 41 -5.27 -5.38 6.87
CA LEU A 41 -5.06 -6.77 7.31
C LEU A 41 -6.12 -7.28 8.30
N THR A 42 -7.12 -6.46 8.62
CA THR A 42 -8.23 -6.87 9.50
C THR A 42 -9.33 -7.55 8.69
N PRO A 43 -10.01 -8.59 9.23
CA PRO A 43 -11.08 -9.29 8.51
C PRO A 43 -12.23 -8.38 8.09
N MET A 44 -12.61 -7.45 8.98
CA MET A 44 -13.51 -6.35 8.67
C MET A 44 -12.70 -5.06 8.58
N PRO A 45 -12.90 -4.22 7.54
CA PRO A 45 -12.24 -2.93 7.46
C PRO A 45 -12.55 -2.08 8.70
N GLN A 46 -11.54 -1.45 9.28
CA GLN A 46 -11.66 -0.47 10.35
C GLN A 46 -11.12 0.87 9.84
N LEU A 47 -11.50 1.99 10.46
CA LEU A 47 -10.91 3.28 10.09
C LEU A 47 -9.41 3.27 10.42
N HIS A 48 -8.59 3.76 9.49
CA HIS A 48 -7.16 3.92 9.76
C HIS A 48 -6.89 5.22 10.54
N ALA A 49 -5.75 5.38 11.22
CA ALA A 49 -5.42 6.62 11.93
C ALA A 49 -4.68 7.65 11.06
N HIS A 50 -4.04 7.21 9.96
CA HIS A 50 -3.52 8.11 8.92
C HIS A 50 -4.66 8.92 8.28
N SER A 51 -4.30 10.02 7.63
CA SER A 51 -5.26 10.94 7.01
C SER A 51 -5.00 11.12 5.53
N LEU A 52 -6.06 11.18 4.70
CA LEU A 52 -5.93 11.70 3.33
C LEU A 52 -5.71 13.21 3.38
N VAL A 53 -4.76 13.68 2.57
CA VAL A 53 -4.47 15.09 2.36
C VAL A 53 -4.44 15.39 0.87
N GLY A 54 -4.78 16.60 0.48
CA GLY A 54 -4.91 16.95 -0.94
C GLY A 54 -5.93 18.05 -1.14
N LYS A 55 -6.18 18.42 -2.39
CA LYS A 55 -7.05 19.56 -2.74
C LYS A 55 -8.50 19.38 -2.33
N LEU A 56 -9.01 18.14 -2.40
CA LEU A 56 -10.39 17.78 -2.07
C LEU A 56 -10.50 17.07 -0.72
N CYS A 57 -9.43 17.16 0.09
CA CYS A 57 -9.38 16.47 1.37
C CYS A 57 -9.64 17.43 2.52
N ASP A 58 -10.51 17.03 3.44
CA ASP A 58 -10.73 17.70 4.71
C ASP A 58 -10.82 16.65 5.82
N LYS A 59 -10.24 16.94 7.00
CA LYS A 59 -10.25 16.05 8.17
C LYS A 59 -9.90 14.57 7.88
N GLY A 60 -8.99 14.33 6.94
CA GLY A 60 -8.50 12.99 6.61
C GLY A 60 -9.38 12.17 5.66
N ILE A 61 -10.42 12.76 5.09
CA ILE A 61 -11.26 12.16 4.04
C ILE A 61 -11.17 12.99 2.76
N CYS A 62 -11.34 12.36 1.59
CA CYS A 62 -11.47 13.06 0.32
C CYS A 62 -12.93 13.04 -0.14
N ILE A 63 -13.47 14.18 -0.55
CA ILE A 63 -14.84 14.25 -1.08
C ILE A 63 -14.77 14.86 -2.47
N ALA A 64 -15.21 14.11 -3.47
CA ALA A 64 -15.24 14.56 -4.86
C ALA A 64 -16.64 14.39 -5.44
N GLU A 65 -17.08 15.36 -6.25
CA GLU A 65 -18.38 15.33 -6.91
C GLU A 65 -18.22 15.12 -8.41
N MET A 66 -18.99 14.19 -8.95
CA MET A 66 -19.05 13.84 -10.36
C MET A 66 -20.24 14.56 -11.02
N GLN A 67 -20.01 15.07 -12.22
CA GLN A 67 -21.05 15.71 -13.03
C GLN A 67 -21.78 14.69 -13.91
N SER A 68 -22.96 15.04 -14.43
CA SER A 68 -23.87 14.10 -15.10
C SER A 68 -23.35 13.45 -16.38
N LYS A 69 -22.30 14.00 -16.99
CA LYS A 69 -21.71 13.48 -18.23
C LYS A 69 -20.61 12.45 -17.98
N ASP A 70 -20.11 12.37 -16.74
CA ASP A 70 -19.01 11.52 -16.37
C ASP A 70 -19.55 10.23 -15.75
N SER A 71 -18.91 9.10 -16.06
CA SER A 71 -19.18 7.81 -15.39
C SER A 71 -18.05 7.39 -14.45
N SER A 72 -16.90 8.06 -14.53
CA SER A 72 -15.70 7.77 -13.77
C SER A 72 -15.11 9.03 -13.15
N ILE A 73 -14.54 8.89 -11.97
CA ILE A 73 -13.85 9.97 -11.25
C ILE A 73 -12.44 9.51 -10.85
N SER A 74 -11.46 10.38 -11.07
CA SER A 74 -10.06 10.15 -10.71
C SER A 74 -9.65 11.06 -9.55
N PHE A 75 -8.73 10.59 -8.72
CA PHE A 75 -8.26 11.31 -7.53
C PHE A 75 -6.77 11.65 -7.62
N PRO A 76 -6.39 12.64 -8.45
CA PRO A 76 -5.00 13.11 -8.50
C PRO A 76 -4.63 13.84 -7.21
N ASN A 77 -3.34 13.84 -6.87
CA ASN A 77 -2.79 14.58 -5.74
C ASN A 77 -3.32 14.16 -4.35
N LEU A 78 -3.76 12.91 -4.20
CA LEU A 78 -4.00 12.34 -2.87
C LEU A 78 -2.67 12.04 -2.18
N GLY A 79 -2.42 12.64 -1.03
CA GLY A 79 -1.35 12.26 -0.12
C GLY A 79 -1.89 11.47 1.07
N ILE A 80 -1.03 10.67 1.68
CA ILE A 80 -1.31 10.01 2.97
C ILE A 80 -0.43 10.68 4.02
N LEU A 81 -1.07 11.30 5.01
CA LEU A 81 -0.41 11.90 6.16
C LEU A 81 -0.25 10.84 7.25
N HIS A 82 1.01 10.48 7.51
CA HIS A 82 1.37 9.51 8.54
C HIS A 82 1.19 10.09 9.95
N VAL A 83 0.41 9.43 10.80
CA VAL A 83 0.26 9.77 12.22
C VAL A 83 1.38 9.16 13.06
N THR A 84 1.88 9.88 14.06
CA THR A 84 2.87 9.31 14.98
C THR A 84 2.22 8.30 15.92
N LYS A 85 2.94 7.23 16.32
CA LYS A 85 2.45 6.19 17.25
C LYS A 85 1.74 6.74 18.50
N LYS A 86 2.29 7.78 19.13
CA LYS A 86 1.71 8.42 20.32
C LYS A 86 0.33 9.07 20.12
N ASN A 87 -0.04 9.40 18.88
CA ASN A 87 -1.27 10.10 18.55
C ASN A 87 -2.33 9.19 17.90
N VAL A 88 -2.03 7.91 17.65
CA VAL A 88 -2.91 6.98 16.91
C VAL A 88 -4.30 6.92 17.55
N ALA A 89 -4.39 6.62 18.85
CA ALA A 89 -5.67 6.47 19.53
C ALA A 89 -6.52 7.75 19.48
N LYS A 90 -5.90 8.91 19.75
CA LYS A 90 -6.58 10.21 19.71
C LYS A 90 -7.10 10.53 18.31
N THR A 91 -6.25 10.41 17.29
CA THR A 91 -6.63 10.69 15.91
C THR A 91 -7.70 9.71 15.40
N LEU A 92 -7.62 8.45 15.81
CA LEU A 92 -8.62 7.44 15.46
C LEU A 92 -9.99 7.76 16.08
N GLU A 93 -10.03 8.17 17.35
CA GLU A 93 -11.27 8.62 18.01
C GLU A 93 -11.90 9.79 17.24
N GLU A 94 -11.12 10.83 16.92
CA GLU A 94 -11.59 11.99 16.15
C GLU A 94 -12.16 11.57 14.78
N ARG A 95 -11.50 10.62 14.10
CA ARG A 95 -11.98 10.08 12.82
C ARG A 95 -13.27 9.28 12.95
N MET A 96 -13.41 8.45 13.99
CA MET A 96 -14.63 7.68 14.26
C MET A 96 -15.81 8.59 14.59
N VAL A 97 -15.59 9.62 15.42
CA VAL A 97 -16.60 10.63 15.76
C VAL A 97 -17.09 11.36 14.51
N GLU A 98 -16.17 11.82 13.66
CA GLU A 98 -16.54 12.52 12.42
C GLU A 98 -17.27 11.59 11.43
N ALA A 99 -16.82 10.34 11.29
CA ALA A 99 -17.47 9.36 10.44
C ALA A 99 -18.90 9.05 10.91
N PHE A 100 -19.11 8.91 12.22
CA PHE A 100 -20.44 8.73 12.81
C PHE A 100 -21.32 9.95 12.55
N ARG A 101 -20.82 11.14 12.87
CA ARG A 101 -21.53 12.41 12.70
C ARG A 101 -21.99 12.62 11.27
N MET A 102 -21.12 12.36 10.29
CA MET A 102 -21.40 12.58 8.87
C MET A 102 -22.10 11.40 8.18
N GLY A 103 -22.28 10.28 8.86
CA GLY A 103 -22.83 9.06 8.27
C GLY A 103 -21.91 8.33 7.28
N TYR A 104 -20.60 8.53 7.41
CA TYR A 104 -19.56 7.89 6.60
C TYR A 104 -18.92 6.67 7.30
N SER A 105 -19.64 6.02 8.21
CA SER A 105 -19.18 4.83 8.93
C SER A 105 -19.62 3.51 8.28
N CYS A 106 -20.32 3.53 7.14
CA CYS A 106 -20.72 2.30 6.50
C CYS A 106 -19.53 1.57 5.85
N GLY A 107 -19.47 0.24 6.01
CA GLY A 107 -18.39 -0.59 5.50
C GLY A 107 -17.16 -0.65 6.41
N VAL A 108 -17.19 0.04 7.55
CA VAL A 108 -16.14 -0.03 8.58
C VAL A 108 -16.72 -0.48 9.91
N ALA A 109 -15.93 -1.23 10.67
CA ALA A 109 -16.27 -1.66 12.03
C ALA A 109 -15.72 -0.66 13.06
N ILE A 110 -16.60 -0.04 13.85
CA ILE A 110 -16.23 0.80 14.99
C ILE A 110 -16.53 0.02 16.27
N HIS A 111 -17.81 -0.24 16.51
CA HIS A 111 -18.31 -1.00 17.66
C HIS A 111 -19.74 -1.45 17.33
N PRO A 112 -20.19 -2.67 17.71
CA PRO A 112 -21.52 -3.16 17.33
C PRO A 112 -22.66 -2.18 17.61
N GLU A 113 -22.67 -1.53 18.78
CA GLU A 113 -23.70 -0.53 19.15
C GLU A 113 -23.65 0.77 18.32
N ILE A 114 -22.49 1.11 17.76
CA ILE A 114 -22.33 2.25 16.85
C ILE A 114 -22.69 1.83 15.42
N ASP A 115 -22.30 0.62 15.03
CA ASP A 115 -22.42 0.11 13.66
C ASP A 115 -23.88 -0.17 13.27
N VAL A 116 -24.74 -0.53 14.24
CA VAL A 116 -26.20 -0.68 14.02
C VAL A 116 -26.89 0.65 13.74
N LEU A 117 -26.29 1.77 14.13
CA LEU A 117 -26.82 3.11 13.92
C LEU A 117 -26.46 3.58 12.50
N GLN A 118 -27.11 2.99 11.50
CA GLN A 118 -27.15 3.57 10.17
C GLN A 118 -27.93 4.88 10.24
N GLY A 119 -27.40 5.95 9.67
CA GLY A 119 -28.09 7.22 9.72
C GLY A 119 -27.87 8.03 8.47
N GLU A 120 -28.71 9.04 8.36
CA GLU A 120 -28.85 9.85 7.17
C GLU A 120 -27.60 10.71 6.96
N VAL A 121 -27.12 10.75 5.73
CA VAL A 121 -25.87 11.42 5.32
C VAL A 121 -26.06 12.95 5.24
N ARG A 122 -27.30 13.42 5.26
CA ARG A 122 -27.67 14.83 5.02
C ARG A 122 -27.48 15.72 6.24
N ILE A 123 -27.68 15.19 7.45
CA ILE A 123 -27.70 15.98 8.68
C ILE A 123 -26.62 15.45 9.61
N PRO A 124 -25.65 16.29 10.03
CA PRO A 124 -24.68 15.93 11.04
C PRO A 124 -25.40 15.44 12.30
N ARG A 125 -25.14 14.20 12.71
CA ARG A 125 -25.72 13.62 13.93
C ARG A 125 -25.05 14.18 15.16
N GLU A 126 -25.84 14.48 16.18
CA GLU A 126 -25.29 14.73 17.51
C GLU A 126 -24.85 13.41 18.14
N LEU A 127 -23.67 13.42 18.77
CA LEU A 127 -23.21 12.30 19.58
C LEU A 127 -23.67 12.48 21.02
N SER A 128 -24.28 11.46 21.60
CA SER A 128 -24.48 11.40 23.05
C SER A 128 -23.16 11.10 23.77
N ASP A 129 -23.09 11.46 25.06
CA ASP A 129 -21.91 11.15 25.90
C ASP A 129 -21.63 9.64 25.95
N HIS A 130 -22.68 8.83 25.95
CA HIS A 130 -22.57 7.37 25.92
C HIS A 130 -21.93 6.87 24.62
N GLN A 131 -22.40 7.35 23.46
CA GLN A 131 -21.81 7.01 22.16
C GLN A 131 -20.37 7.47 22.06
N ARG A 132 -20.06 8.67 22.57
CA ARG A 132 -18.70 9.20 22.62
C ARG A 132 -17.77 8.33 23.44
N ASN A 133 -18.23 7.85 24.60
CA ASN A 133 -17.45 6.94 25.44
C ASN A 133 -17.18 5.58 24.75
N ILE A 134 -18.20 5.00 24.10
CA ILE A 134 -18.04 3.77 23.32
C ILE A 134 -16.99 3.94 22.22
N ILE A 135 -17.09 5.02 21.45
CA ILE A 135 -16.13 5.32 20.37
C ILE A 135 -14.71 5.49 20.92
N SER A 136 -14.56 6.16 22.07
CA SER A 136 -13.23 6.33 22.69
C SER A 136 -12.61 4.98 23.11
N ILE A 137 -13.40 4.08 23.71
CA ILE A 137 -12.95 2.72 24.06
C ILE A 137 -12.57 1.92 22.81
N ALA A 138 -13.41 1.96 21.77
CA ALA A 138 -13.16 1.30 20.51
C ALA A 138 -11.86 1.80 19.85
N ALA A 139 -11.68 3.11 19.78
CA ALA A 139 -10.46 3.73 19.25
C ALA A 139 -9.22 3.31 20.02
N ALA A 140 -9.27 3.29 21.36
CA ALA A 140 -8.14 2.88 22.20
C ALA A 140 -7.75 1.41 21.98
N ASN A 141 -8.72 0.53 21.71
CA ASN A 141 -8.47 -0.88 21.43
C ASN A 141 -7.92 -1.10 20.02
N GLN A 142 -8.60 -0.56 19.00
CA GLN A 142 -8.17 -0.69 17.60
C GLN A 142 -6.79 -0.06 17.37
N ALA A 143 -6.44 1.01 18.10
CA ALA A 143 -5.14 1.66 18.00
C ALA A 143 -3.95 0.77 18.42
N LYS A 144 -4.15 -0.25 19.28
CA LYS A 144 -3.07 -1.12 19.76
C LYS A 144 -2.54 -2.05 18.67
N GLU A 145 -3.43 -2.47 17.76
CA GLU A 145 -3.14 -3.46 16.72
C GLU A 145 -2.96 -2.81 15.34
N MET A 146 -3.08 -1.48 15.26
CA MET A 146 -3.04 -0.76 13.99
C MET A 146 -1.65 -0.80 13.33
N ASP A 147 -1.58 -1.35 12.13
CA ASP A 147 -0.39 -1.33 11.30
C ASP A 147 -0.25 0.02 10.57
N LEU A 148 0.72 0.83 11.00
CA LEU A 148 0.97 2.14 10.39
C LEU A 148 1.75 2.07 9.07
N SER A 149 2.20 0.88 8.65
CA SER A 149 2.95 0.69 7.40
C SER A 149 2.07 0.41 6.18
N VAL A 150 0.77 0.16 6.37
CA VAL A 150 -0.13 -0.21 5.28
C VAL A 150 -1.53 0.36 5.49
N VAL A 151 -2.16 0.82 4.40
CA VAL A 151 -3.56 1.30 4.39
C VAL A 151 -4.29 0.76 3.17
N ARG A 152 -5.61 0.87 3.14
CA ARG A 152 -6.43 0.74 1.92
C ARG A 152 -7.29 1.98 1.73
N LEU A 153 -7.67 2.28 0.49
CA LEU A 153 -8.68 3.29 0.17
C LEU A 153 -10.05 2.63 0.16
N MET A 154 -11.00 3.16 0.91
CA MET A 154 -12.41 2.81 0.80
C MET A 154 -13.14 3.94 0.06
N PHE A 155 -13.87 3.59 -0.99
CA PHE A 155 -14.67 4.50 -1.78
C PHE A 155 -16.15 4.25 -1.52
N THR A 156 -16.89 5.30 -1.18
CA THR A 156 -18.34 5.24 -0.98
C THR A 156 -19.00 6.27 -1.85
N ALA A 157 -19.88 5.83 -2.76
CA ALA A 157 -20.64 6.70 -3.63
C ALA A 157 -22.02 7.01 -3.04
N PHE A 158 -22.45 8.26 -3.21
CA PHE A 158 -23.75 8.76 -2.80
C PHE A 158 -24.42 9.41 -4.00
N LEU A 159 -25.62 8.93 -4.34
CA LEU A 159 -26.45 9.46 -5.42
C LEU A 159 -27.42 10.52 -4.87
N PRO A 160 -27.81 11.50 -5.70
CA PRO A 160 -28.83 12.48 -5.33
C PRO A 160 -30.17 11.78 -5.10
N ASP A 161 -30.91 12.22 -4.11
CA ASP A 161 -32.31 11.86 -3.87
C ASP A 161 -33.27 12.87 -4.53
N SER A 162 -34.55 12.85 -4.12
CA SER A 162 -35.61 13.71 -4.65
C SER A 162 -35.35 15.20 -4.49
N ASP A 163 -34.67 15.63 -3.41
CA ASP A 163 -34.41 17.06 -3.17
C ASP A 163 -33.00 17.47 -3.62
N GLY A 164 -32.30 16.59 -4.36
CA GLY A 164 -30.99 16.85 -4.94
C GLY A 164 -29.81 16.68 -3.97
N GLY A 165 -30.06 16.23 -2.73
CA GLY A 165 -29.03 15.94 -1.74
C GLY A 165 -28.42 14.56 -1.95
N PHE A 166 -27.11 14.42 -1.73
CA PHE A 166 -26.41 13.14 -1.89
C PHE A 166 -26.60 12.24 -0.65
N SER A 167 -27.70 11.48 -0.62
CA SER A 167 -28.06 10.62 0.51
C SER A 167 -28.17 9.13 0.16
N ARG A 168 -28.40 8.79 -1.12
CA ARG A 168 -28.56 7.40 -1.56
C ARG A 168 -27.21 6.73 -1.70
N ARG A 169 -26.76 6.10 -0.63
CA ARG A 169 -25.48 5.42 -0.54
C ARG A 169 -25.45 4.12 -1.36
N LEU A 170 -24.36 3.89 -2.09
CA LEU A 170 -24.03 2.61 -2.70
C LEU A 170 -23.08 1.79 -1.80
N GLU A 171 -22.94 0.51 -2.11
CA GLU A 171 -22.03 -0.36 -1.36
C GLU A 171 -20.57 0.15 -1.46
N PRO A 172 -19.85 0.30 -0.34
CA PRO A 172 -18.46 0.71 -0.38
C PRO A 172 -17.57 -0.31 -1.10
N VAL A 173 -16.52 0.17 -1.78
CA VAL A 173 -15.50 -0.68 -2.40
C VAL A 173 -14.13 -0.33 -1.83
N VAL A 174 -13.30 -1.34 -1.59
CA VAL A 174 -11.98 -1.18 -0.97
C VAL A 174 -10.88 -1.50 -1.99
N SER A 175 -9.89 -0.62 -2.15
CA SER A 175 -8.75 -0.78 -3.06
C SER A 175 -7.81 -1.91 -2.64
N GLU A 176 -6.80 -2.22 -3.43
CA GLU A 176 -5.64 -2.99 -2.95
C GLU A 176 -4.89 -2.26 -1.81
N PRO A 177 -4.11 -2.99 -0.98
CA PRO A 177 -3.22 -2.42 0.03
C PRO A 177 -2.20 -1.44 -0.56
N ILE A 178 -1.94 -0.36 0.17
CA ILE A 178 -0.95 0.66 -0.13
C ILE A 178 0.06 0.67 0.99
N TYR A 179 1.29 0.30 0.67
CA TYR A 179 2.37 0.21 1.63
C TYR A 179 3.20 1.50 1.68
N ASP A 180 3.62 1.88 2.88
CA ASP A 180 4.56 2.97 3.09
C ASP A 180 5.97 2.54 2.67
N SER A 181 6.45 3.10 1.57
CA SER A 181 7.83 2.90 1.09
C SER A 181 8.94 3.26 2.10
N LYS A 182 8.61 3.99 3.17
CA LYS A 182 9.52 4.30 4.28
C LYS A 182 9.47 3.28 5.41
N ALA A 183 8.48 2.38 5.42
CA ALA A 183 8.40 1.32 6.39
C ALA A 183 9.53 0.29 6.13
N PRO A 184 10.24 -0.18 7.17
CA PRO A 184 11.39 -1.08 7.02
C PRO A 184 11.08 -2.42 6.33
N ASN A 185 9.82 -2.85 6.39
CA ASN A 185 9.27 -4.10 5.88
C ASN A 185 8.51 -3.94 4.55
N ALA A 186 8.43 -2.72 4.00
CA ALA A 186 7.76 -2.44 2.73
C ALA A 186 8.57 -1.47 1.86
N SER A 187 9.86 -1.37 2.12
CA SER A 187 10.76 -0.50 1.36
C SER A 187 11.12 -1.13 0.02
N ASN A 188 10.83 -0.42 -1.07
CA ASN A 188 11.17 -0.85 -2.43
C ASN A 188 12.61 -1.39 -2.51
N LEU A 189 12.75 -2.61 -3.02
CA LEU A 189 14.05 -3.23 -3.17
C LEU A 189 14.77 -2.68 -4.40
N LYS A 190 16.07 -2.43 -4.26
CA LYS A 190 16.88 -1.95 -5.38
C LYS A 190 18.34 -2.36 -5.25
N ILE A 191 18.87 -2.97 -6.31
CA ILE A 191 20.32 -3.13 -6.48
C ILE A 191 20.89 -1.82 -7.04
N VAL A 192 21.72 -1.14 -6.25
CA VAL A 192 22.39 0.10 -6.65
C VAL A 192 23.62 -0.21 -7.48
N ARG A 193 24.46 -1.14 -7.02
CA ARG A 193 25.69 -1.54 -7.71
C ARG A 193 26.14 -2.93 -7.23
N MET A 194 26.82 -3.66 -8.10
CA MET A 194 27.56 -4.88 -7.75
C MET A 194 29.02 -4.67 -8.16
N ASP A 195 29.96 -5.20 -7.40
CA ASP A 195 31.39 -5.16 -7.75
C ASP A 195 31.71 -6.12 -8.90
N ARG A 196 31.04 -7.27 -8.95
CA ARG A 196 31.12 -8.28 -10.02
C ARG A 196 29.78 -8.46 -10.70
N THR A 197 29.81 -8.55 -12.03
CA THR A 197 28.64 -8.82 -12.88
C THR A 197 28.86 -10.06 -13.75
N ALA A 198 29.88 -10.85 -13.43
CA ALA A 198 30.16 -12.13 -14.05
C ALA A 198 30.89 -13.04 -13.05
N GLY A 199 30.78 -14.35 -13.24
CA GLY A 199 31.42 -15.36 -12.40
C GLY A 199 31.46 -16.74 -13.04
N CYS A 200 32.23 -17.65 -12.45
CA CYS A 200 32.40 -19.01 -12.93
C CYS A 200 31.14 -19.84 -12.66
N VAL A 201 30.79 -20.74 -13.59
CA VAL A 201 29.68 -21.71 -13.42
C VAL A 201 29.73 -22.50 -12.12
N THR A 202 30.92 -22.74 -11.58
CA THR A 202 31.11 -23.49 -10.32
C THR A 202 30.60 -22.78 -9.07
N GLY A 203 30.33 -21.47 -9.16
CA GLY A 203 29.86 -20.65 -8.05
C GLY A 203 30.92 -20.48 -6.94
N GLY A 204 30.47 -19.96 -5.78
CA GLY A 204 31.33 -19.76 -4.61
C GLY A 204 32.17 -18.47 -4.60
N GLU A 205 32.12 -17.66 -5.67
CA GLU A 205 32.81 -16.38 -5.72
C GLU A 205 32.10 -15.34 -4.87
N GLU A 206 32.88 -14.58 -4.10
CA GLU A 206 32.37 -13.49 -3.26
C GLU A 206 32.03 -12.26 -4.09
N VAL A 207 30.85 -11.68 -3.82
CA VAL A 207 30.30 -10.51 -4.50
C VAL A 207 29.84 -9.50 -3.45
N TYR A 208 30.22 -8.25 -3.65
CA TYR A 208 29.79 -7.10 -2.86
C TYR A 208 28.66 -6.36 -3.58
N LEU A 209 27.46 -6.41 -3.01
CA LEU A 209 26.26 -5.78 -3.56
C LEU A 209 25.84 -4.60 -2.69
N LEU A 210 25.79 -3.41 -3.29
CA LEU A 210 25.21 -2.20 -2.70
C LEU A 210 23.73 -2.11 -3.07
N CYS A 211 22.89 -1.85 -2.08
CA CYS A 211 21.44 -1.81 -2.23
C CYS A 211 20.79 -0.67 -1.43
N ASP A 212 19.53 -0.39 -1.75
CA ASP A 212 18.66 0.37 -0.85
C ASP A 212 18.37 -0.45 0.42
N LYS A 213 17.73 0.18 1.42
CA LYS A 213 17.58 -0.40 2.76
C LYS A 213 16.90 -1.78 2.75
N VAL A 214 17.52 -2.78 3.39
CA VAL A 214 16.98 -4.14 3.56
C VAL A 214 16.97 -4.60 5.04
N GLN A 215 16.16 -5.62 5.35
CA GLN A 215 16.22 -6.32 6.64
C GLN A 215 17.04 -7.61 6.50
N LYS A 216 18.05 -7.79 7.34
CA LYS A 216 19.01 -8.91 7.24
C LYS A 216 18.37 -10.30 7.34
N ASP A 217 17.28 -10.42 8.10
CA ASP A 217 16.60 -11.70 8.34
C ASP A 217 15.58 -12.04 7.22
N ASP A 218 15.17 -11.03 6.45
CA ASP A 218 14.06 -11.08 5.50
C ASP A 218 14.49 -10.76 4.05
N ILE A 219 15.76 -10.99 3.70
CA ILE A 219 16.30 -10.69 2.36
C ILE A 219 17.01 -11.90 1.76
N GLN A 220 16.94 -12.02 0.43
CA GLN A 220 17.65 -13.00 -0.39
C GLN A 220 18.17 -12.35 -1.67
N VAL A 221 19.26 -12.90 -2.21
CA VAL A 221 19.77 -12.57 -3.54
C VAL A 221 19.41 -13.73 -4.47
N ARG A 222 18.50 -13.50 -5.41
CA ARG A 222 18.00 -14.51 -6.35
C ARG A 222 18.69 -14.35 -7.69
N PHE A 223 19.30 -15.43 -8.18
CA PHE A 223 19.77 -15.60 -9.54
C PHE A 223 18.73 -16.38 -10.30
N TYR A 224 18.42 -15.99 -11.53
CA TYR A 224 17.45 -16.71 -12.34
C TYR A 224 17.67 -16.50 -13.84
N GLU A 225 17.17 -17.44 -14.62
CA GLU A 225 17.13 -17.38 -16.08
C GLU A 225 15.70 -17.64 -16.56
N GLU A 226 15.24 -16.84 -17.51
CA GLU A 226 13.92 -16.93 -18.11
C GLU A 226 14.06 -17.01 -19.64
N ASP A 227 13.27 -17.88 -20.26
CA ASP A 227 13.11 -18.01 -21.71
C ASP A 227 11.66 -17.72 -22.13
N GLU A 228 11.31 -17.94 -23.40
CA GLU A 228 9.95 -17.73 -23.92
C GLU A 228 8.88 -18.61 -23.27
N SER A 229 9.29 -19.73 -22.65
CA SER A 229 8.41 -20.66 -21.92
C SER A 229 8.27 -20.34 -20.43
N GLY A 230 9.11 -19.44 -19.91
CA GLY A 230 9.07 -18.95 -18.53
C GLY A 230 10.40 -19.16 -17.79
N LEU A 231 10.31 -19.38 -16.48
CA LEU A 231 11.48 -19.55 -15.60
C LEU A 231 12.16 -20.90 -15.86
N THR A 232 13.40 -20.88 -16.32
CA THR A 232 14.18 -22.10 -16.65
C THR A 232 15.16 -22.49 -15.56
N TRP A 233 15.58 -21.54 -14.72
CA TRP A 233 16.47 -21.81 -13.59
C TRP A 233 16.34 -20.72 -12.53
N GLU A 234 16.48 -21.13 -11.27
CA GLU A 234 16.69 -20.20 -10.17
C GLU A 234 17.65 -20.80 -9.13
N ALA A 235 18.43 -19.92 -8.49
CA ALA A 235 19.26 -20.26 -7.35
C ALA A 235 19.46 -19.04 -6.44
N LEU A 236 19.88 -19.28 -5.20
CA LEU A 236 20.11 -18.22 -4.21
C LEU A 236 21.59 -18.01 -3.97
N GLY A 237 22.00 -16.74 -3.87
CA GLY A 237 23.30 -16.39 -3.33
C GLY A 237 23.42 -16.83 -1.88
N ASP A 238 24.59 -17.35 -1.52
CA ASP A 238 24.87 -17.87 -0.18
C ASP A 238 25.44 -16.77 0.73
N PHE A 239 24.73 -16.45 1.80
CA PHE A 239 25.15 -15.50 2.82
C PHE A 239 24.32 -15.69 4.10
N SER A 240 24.87 -15.19 5.20
CA SER A 240 24.22 -15.17 6.51
C SER A 240 23.72 -13.76 6.87
N PRO A 241 22.83 -13.60 7.88
CA PRO A 241 22.39 -12.28 8.31
C PRO A 241 23.53 -11.35 8.78
N THR A 242 24.71 -11.88 9.16
CA THR A 242 25.87 -11.07 9.54
C THR A 242 26.59 -10.45 8.34
N ASP A 243 26.41 -11.00 7.15
CA ASP A 243 27.00 -10.50 5.90
C ASP A 243 26.20 -9.33 5.30
N VAL A 244 25.04 -9.02 5.90
CA VAL A 244 24.25 -7.83 5.58
C VAL A 244 24.80 -6.63 6.36
N HIS A 245 25.61 -5.83 5.70
CA HIS A 245 26.27 -4.69 6.30
C HIS A 245 25.33 -3.48 6.41
N ARG A 246 24.94 -3.16 7.65
CA ARG A 246 24.21 -1.93 8.01
C ARG A 246 22.96 -1.67 7.16
N GLN A 247 22.30 -2.72 6.65
CA GLN A 247 21.10 -2.65 5.79
C GLN A 247 21.30 -2.13 4.37
N PHE A 248 22.52 -1.78 3.95
CA PHE A 248 22.78 -1.12 2.66
C PHE A 248 23.78 -1.86 1.76
N ALA A 249 24.39 -2.92 2.28
CA ALA A 249 25.22 -3.81 1.48
C ALA A 249 25.05 -5.25 1.91
N ILE A 250 25.27 -6.17 0.97
CA ILE A 250 25.24 -7.61 1.20
C ILE A 250 26.53 -8.17 0.57
N VAL A 251 27.28 -8.92 1.36
CA VAL A 251 28.36 -9.76 0.86
C VAL A 251 27.81 -11.17 0.74
N PHE A 252 27.92 -11.79 -0.44
CA PHE A 252 27.39 -13.14 -0.65
C PHE A 252 28.27 -13.91 -1.63
N LYS A 253 28.10 -15.23 -1.67
CA LYS A 253 28.75 -16.11 -2.64
C LYS A 253 27.79 -16.50 -3.77
N THR A 254 28.26 -16.42 -5.00
CA THR A 254 27.45 -16.78 -6.18
C THR A 254 26.98 -18.24 -6.11
N PRO A 255 25.73 -18.56 -6.47
CA PRO A 255 25.30 -19.94 -6.58
C PRO A 255 26.01 -20.68 -7.72
N LYS A 256 25.96 -22.01 -7.71
CA LYS A 256 26.39 -22.82 -8.85
C LYS A 256 25.38 -22.68 -9.99
N TYR A 257 25.86 -22.52 -11.21
CA TYR A 257 24.99 -22.53 -12.38
C TYR A 257 24.55 -23.96 -12.73
N ARG A 258 23.39 -24.14 -13.39
CA ARG A 258 22.85 -25.49 -13.66
C ARG A 258 23.75 -26.31 -14.60
N ASP A 259 24.39 -25.67 -15.57
CA ASP A 259 25.28 -26.32 -16.53
C ASP A 259 26.74 -25.96 -16.22
N GLN A 260 27.52 -26.95 -15.79
CA GLN A 260 28.92 -26.77 -15.43
C GLN A 260 29.87 -26.87 -16.64
N ASN A 261 29.37 -27.25 -17.81
CA ASN A 261 30.17 -27.46 -19.02
C ASN A 261 29.79 -26.47 -20.13
N LEU A 262 29.54 -25.21 -19.74
CA LEU A 262 29.17 -24.14 -20.66
C LEU A 262 30.19 -24.00 -21.79
N GLN A 263 29.71 -24.08 -23.03
CA GLN A 263 30.52 -23.83 -24.22
C GLN A 263 30.63 -22.33 -24.54
N LYS A 264 29.66 -21.54 -24.04
CA LYS A 264 29.59 -20.09 -24.23
C LYS A 264 29.11 -19.43 -22.93
N PRO A 265 29.56 -18.20 -22.64
CA PRO A 265 29.04 -17.45 -21.52
C PRO A 265 27.52 -17.29 -21.62
N THR A 266 26.82 -17.49 -20.50
CA THR A 266 25.36 -17.39 -20.44
C THR A 266 24.96 -16.27 -19.50
N SER A 267 24.09 -15.38 -19.99
CA SER A 267 23.54 -14.29 -19.19
C SER A 267 22.32 -14.76 -18.41
N VAL A 268 22.35 -14.48 -17.11
CA VAL A 268 21.25 -14.66 -16.17
C VAL A 268 20.91 -13.30 -15.54
N PHE A 269 19.88 -13.27 -14.72
CA PHE A 269 19.49 -12.10 -13.94
C PHE A 269 19.73 -12.31 -12.45
N VAL A 270 20.04 -11.20 -11.78
CA VAL A 270 20.20 -11.11 -10.32
C VAL A 270 19.23 -10.07 -9.80
N GLN A 271 18.48 -10.40 -8.76
CA GLN A 271 17.59 -9.48 -8.09
C GLN A 271 17.57 -9.72 -6.58
N LEU A 272 17.23 -8.67 -5.84
CA LEU A 272 16.86 -8.82 -4.43
C LEU A 272 15.44 -9.36 -4.35
N LYS A 273 15.19 -10.26 -3.40
CA LYS A 273 13.85 -10.79 -3.10
C LYS A 273 13.63 -10.79 -1.58
N ARG A 274 12.54 -10.18 -1.11
CA ARG A 274 12.13 -10.22 0.31
C ARG A 274 11.41 -11.54 0.58
N LYS A 275 11.68 -12.19 1.73
CA LYS A 275 11.15 -13.53 2.02
C LYS A 275 9.67 -13.47 2.43
N SER A 276 9.29 -12.44 3.17
CA SER A 276 7.97 -12.29 3.78
C SER A 276 6.82 -12.10 2.79
N ASP A 277 7.03 -11.33 1.73
CA ASP A 277 6.00 -10.95 0.75
C ASP A 277 6.37 -11.25 -0.70
N ASN A 278 7.54 -11.83 -0.95
CA ASN A 278 8.09 -12.10 -2.28
C ASN A 278 8.31 -10.85 -3.15
N GLU A 279 8.34 -9.63 -2.59
CA GLU A 279 8.68 -8.42 -3.35
C GLU A 279 10.09 -8.53 -3.93
N THR A 280 10.28 -8.06 -5.16
CA THR A 280 11.56 -8.14 -5.88
C THR A 280 12.04 -6.78 -6.36
N SER A 281 13.36 -6.60 -6.43
CA SER A 281 13.94 -5.45 -7.14
C SER A 281 13.87 -5.63 -8.64
N GLU A 282 14.08 -4.54 -9.38
CA GLU A 282 14.46 -4.62 -10.80
C GLU A 282 15.69 -5.52 -11.00
N PRO A 283 15.67 -6.40 -12.02
CA PRO A 283 16.77 -7.33 -12.24
C PRO A 283 18.01 -6.64 -12.82
N LYS A 284 19.18 -7.21 -12.50
CA LYS A 284 20.48 -6.82 -13.05
C LYS A 284 21.09 -8.00 -13.81
N PRO A 285 21.69 -7.79 -14.99
CA PRO A 285 22.33 -8.87 -15.72
C PRO A 285 23.57 -9.37 -14.97
N PHE A 286 23.80 -10.67 -15.01
CA PHE A 286 25.01 -11.34 -14.54
C PHE A 286 25.41 -12.44 -15.52
N THR A 287 26.70 -12.62 -15.81
CA THR A 287 27.14 -13.58 -16.82
C THR A 287 27.94 -14.73 -16.20
N TYR A 288 27.47 -15.96 -16.39
CA TYR A 288 28.24 -17.16 -16.07
C TYR A 288 29.18 -17.55 -17.21
N HIS A 289 30.40 -17.99 -16.89
CA HIS A 289 31.41 -18.47 -17.83
C HIS A 289 32.18 -19.70 -17.31
#